data_AF-A0A6J7KWV0-F1
#
_entry.id   AF-A0A6J7KWV0-F1
#
_cell.length_a   1.000
_cell.length_b   1.000
_cell.length_c   1.000
_cell.angle_alpha   90.00
_cell.angle_beta   90.00
_cell.angle_gamma   90.00
#
_symmetry.space_group_name_H-M   'P 1'
#
loop_
_entity.id
_entity.type
_entity.pdbx_description
1 polymer ?
#
loop_
_entity_poly.entity_id
_entity_poly.type
_entity_poly.pdbx_seq_one_letter_code
_entity_poly.pdbx_strand_id
1 'polypeptide(L)'
;MKYWRRLVRDLDGWSSASEVAPGRIRVLVPKDCGGRRPVVIVMTPEQWVDMFSVAHGSVDAAFERVKQTLLALRPHEGFAVYSDYCLDPSTTDTLPDDLAPPARESGIWTAHPR
;
A
#
# COMPACT_ATOMS: atom_id res chain seq x y z
N MET A 1 -2.45 13.67 -7.65
CA MET A 1 -1.28 13.30 -8.51
C MET A 1 0.08 13.92 -8.13
N LYS A 2 0.21 15.20 -7.75
CA LYS A 2 1.53 15.81 -7.41
C LYS A 2 2.27 15.08 -6.28
N TYR A 3 1.54 14.71 -5.22
CA TYR A 3 2.10 14.02 -4.06
C TYR A 3 2.46 12.56 -4.31
N TRP A 4 1.73 11.87 -5.18
CA TRP A 4 2.04 10.50 -5.60
C TRP A 4 3.36 10.42 -6.35
N ARG A 5 3.57 11.29 -7.35
CA ARG A 5 4.85 11.37 -8.07
C ARG A 5 6.02 11.74 -7.15
N ARG A 6 5.77 12.57 -6.15
CA ARG A 6 6.77 12.89 -5.11
C ARG A 6 7.13 11.63 -4.31
N LEU A 7 6.15 10.86 -3.84
CA LEU A 7 6.40 9.59 -3.13
C LEU A 7 7.27 8.64 -3.95
N VAL A 8 6.89 8.38 -5.22
CA VAL A 8 7.65 7.46 -6.09
C VAL A 8 9.09 7.93 -6.27
N ARG A 9 9.30 9.22 -6.52
CA ARG A 9 10.64 9.81 -6.68
C ARG A 9 11.46 9.74 -5.39
N ASP A 10 10.85 10.03 -4.25
CA ASP A 10 11.54 10.04 -2.97
C ASP A 10 11.89 8.59 -2.54
N LEU A 11 11.04 7.60 -2.84
CA LEU A 11 11.35 6.18 -2.70
C LEU A 11 12.47 5.72 -3.64
N ASP A 12 12.47 6.22 -4.88
CA ASP A 12 13.49 5.89 -5.88
C ASP A 12 14.87 6.40 -5.47
N GLY A 13 14.93 7.65 -5.00
CA GLY A 13 16.16 8.23 -4.45
C GLY A 13 16.67 7.51 -3.20
N TRP A 14 15.80 6.82 -2.46
CA TRP A 14 16.18 6.07 -1.25
C TRP A 14 16.67 4.65 -1.56
N SER A 15 15.89 3.83 -2.27
CA SER A 15 16.22 2.40 -2.44
C SER A 15 15.90 1.82 -3.82
N SER A 16 15.73 2.66 -4.84
CA SER A 16 15.26 2.29 -6.18
C SER A 16 13.82 1.78 -6.17
N ALA A 17 12.92 2.58 -6.74
CA ALA A 17 11.49 2.34 -6.70
C ALA A 17 10.83 2.76 -8.01
N SER A 18 9.80 2.03 -8.41
CA SER A 18 9.07 2.32 -9.63
C SER A 18 7.62 1.89 -9.50
N GLU A 19 6.72 2.68 -10.10
CA GLU A 19 5.34 2.28 -10.25
C GLU A 19 5.26 1.17 -11.30
N VAL A 20 4.75 0.01 -10.90
CA VAL A 20 4.64 -1.18 -11.77
C VAL A 20 3.22 -1.35 -12.32
N ALA A 21 2.24 -0.79 -11.63
CA ALA A 21 0.85 -0.70 -12.04
C ALA A 21 0.17 0.45 -11.25
N PRO A 22 -1.00 0.95 -11.69
CA PRO A 22 -1.74 1.96 -10.94
C PRO A 22 -1.96 1.54 -9.48
N GLY A 23 -1.49 2.35 -8.55
CA GLY A 23 -1.58 2.08 -7.11
C GLY A 23 -0.64 0.98 -6.59
N ARG A 24 0.37 0.60 -7.37
CA ARG A 24 1.38 -0.40 -6.99
C ARG A 24 2.79 0.11 -7.24
N ILE A 25 3.54 0.32 -6.16
CA ILE A 25 4.94 0.77 -6.21
C ILE A 25 5.84 -0.39 -5.81
N ARG A 26 6.73 -0.81 -6.71
CA ARG A 26 7.78 -1.76 -6.37
C ARG A 26 8.99 -1.01 -5.81
N VAL A 27 9.51 -1.47 -4.68
CA VAL A 27 10.65 -0.86 -3.97
C VAL A 27 11.68 -1.94 -3.67
N LEU A 28 12.97 -1.65 -3.86
CA LEU A 28 14.06 -2.58 -3.54
C LEU A 28 14.61 -2.32 -2.13
N VAL A 29 13.98 -2.90 -1.11
CA VAL A 29 14.36 -2.72 0.29
C VAL A 29 15.66 -3.47 0.62
N PRO A 30 16.64 -2.85 1.29
CA PRO A 30 17.83 -3.54 1.78
C PRO A 30 17.49 -4.64 2.79
N LYS A 31 18.23 -5.75 2.74
CA LYS A 31 18.21 -6.85 3.72
C LYS A 31 19.43 -6.72 4.63
N ASP A 32 19.30 -7.13 5.89
CA ASP A 32 20.41 -7.18 6.85
C ASP A 32 21.62 -8.00 6.35
N CYS A 33 21.41 -9.00 5.50
CA CYS A 33 22.48 -9.83 4.93
C CYS A 33 23.12 -9.27 3.65
N GLY A 34 23.06 -7.95 3.41
CA GLY A 34 23.78 -7.30 2.31
C GLY A 34 23.15 -7.45 0.91
N GLY A 35 21.86 -7.80 0.84
CA GLY A 35 21.09 -7.88 -0.41
C GLY A 35 19.99 -6.84 -0.50
N ARG A 36 19.29 -6.78 -1.63
CA ARG A 36 18.00 -6.05 -1.76
C ARG A 36 16.90 -7.04 -2.08
N ARG A 37 15.69 -6.81 -1.56
CA ARG A 37 14.48 -7.53 -2.00
C ARG A 37 13.48 -6.59 -2.63
N PRO A 38 12.77 -7.05 -3.67
CA PRO A 38 11.58 -6.35 -4.11
C PRO A 38 10.46 -6.50 -3.08
N VAL A 39 9.88 -5.38 -2.70
CA VAL A 39 8.64 -5.26 -1.94
C VAL A 39 7.67 -4.46 -2.79
N VAL A 40 6.39 -4.80 -2.76
CA VAL A 40 5.34 -4.04 -3.45
C VAL A 40 4.48 -3.31 -2.42
N ILE A 41 4.47 -1.99 -2.51
CA ILE A 41 3.50 -1.14 -1.82
C ILE A 41 2.20 -1.17 -2.62
N VAL A 42 1.10 -1.56 -1.99
CA VAL A 42 -0.25 -1.55 -2.58
C VAL A 42 -1.05 -0.45 -1.92
N MET A 43 -1.18 0.68 -2.62
CA MET A 43 -1.83 1.89 -2.12
C MET A 43 -2.21 2.80 -3.29
N THR A 44 -3.41 3.35 -3.30
CA THR A 44 -3.82 4.30 -4.35
C THR A 44 -3.27 5.72 -4.10
N PRO A 45 -3.22 6.58 -5.14
CA PRO A 45 -2.85 7.98 -4.97
C PRO A 45 -3.72 8.75 -3.97
N GLU A 46 -5.00 8.38 -3.86
CA GLU A 46 -5.97 8.95 -2.92
C GLU A 46 -5.67 8.50 -1.49
N GLN A 47 -5.44 7.20 -1.29
CA GLN A 47 -5.05 6.64 0.01
C GLN A 47 -3.74 7.24 0.52
N TRP A 48 -2.78 7.53 -0.36
CA TRP A 48 -1.57 8.26 0.03
C TRP A 48 -1.88 9.66 0.56
N VAL A 49 -2.83 10.37 -0.05
CA VAL A 49 -3.29 11.68 0.43
C VAL A 49 -3.92 11.56 1.81
N ASP A 50 -4.78 10.56 2.01
CA ASP A 50 -5.42 10.31 3.30
C ASP A 50 -4.38 9.98 4.36
N MET A 51 -3.38 9.15 4.06
CA MET A 51 -2.31 8.78 4.98
C MET A 51 -1.55 9.99 5.52
N PHE A 52 -1.10 10.91 4.64
CA PHE A 52 -0.32 12.07 5.10
C PHE A 52 -1.18 13.19 5.67
N SER A 53 -2.43 13.34 5.23
CA SER A 53 -3.31 14.43 5.65
C SER A 53 -4.09 14.11 6.93
N VAL A 54 -4.49 12.86 7.14
CA VAL A 54 -5.30 12.42 8.27
C VAL A 54 -4.44 11.86 9.40
N ALA A 55 -3.53 10.93 9.10
CA ALA A 55 -2.79 10.21 10.15
C ALA A 55 -1.49 10.89 10.59
N HIS A 56 -0.77 11.55 9.68
CA HIS A 56 0.60 12.00 9.94
C HIS A 56 0.80 13.53 9.90
N GLY A 57 -0.17 14.29 9.38
CA GLY A 57 -0.13 15.75 9.29
C GLY A 57 0.92 16.35 8.33
N SER A 58 1.81 15.54 7.75
CA SER A 58 2.77 15.99 6.74
C SER A 58 3.23 14.84 5.83
N VAL A 59 3.62 15.19 4.60
CA VAL A 59 4.16 14.26 3.60
C VAL A 59 5.46 13.61 4.10
N ASP A 60 6.31 14.39 4.75
CA ASP A 60 7.62 13.91 5.22
C ASP A 60 7.47 12.91 6.39
N ALA A 61 6.57 13.18 7.35
CA ALA A 61 6.29 12.23 8.44
C ALA A 61 5.66 10.93 7.92
N ALA A 62 4.73 11.01 6.97
CA ALA A 62 4.16 9.83 6.33
C ALA A 62 5.22 9.03 5.55
N PHE A 63 6.14 9.70 4.87
CA PHE A 63 7.23 9.05 4.15
C PHE A 63 8.22 8.32 5.09
N GLU A 64 8.59 8.93 6.21
CA GLU A 64 9.38 8.25 7.24
C GLU A 64 8.66 7.00 7.76
N ARG A 65 7.34 7.08 7.96
CA ARG A 65 6.55 5.92 8.37
C ARG A 65 6.59 4.81 7.33
N VAL A 66 6.45 5.12 6.03
CA VAL A 66 6.60 4.13 4.94
C VAL A 66 7.95 3.44 5.02
N LYS A 67 9.05 4.19 5.16
CA LYS A 67 10.39 3.60 5.26
C LYS A 67 10.52 2.67 6.46
N GLN A 68 10.01 3.07 7.62
CA GLN A 68 10.02 2.24 8.82
C GLN A 68 9.25 0.93 8.60
N THR A 69 8.05 0.98 8.01
CA THR A 69 7.29 -0.23 7.69
C THR A 69 8.08 -1.13 6.74
N LEU A 70 8.65 -0.58 5.67
CA LEU A 70 9.41 -1.35 4.69
C LEU A 70 10.64 -2.04 5.30
N LEU A 71 11.33 -1.36 6.21
CA LEU A 71 12.48 -1.92 6.94
C LEU A 71 12.06 -2.96 7.98
N ALA A 72 10.87 -2.84 8.56
CA ALA A 72 10.34 -3.77 9.55
C ALA A 72 9.76 -5.07 8.95
N LEU A 73 9.53 -5.12 7.63
CA LEU A 73 9.00 -6.30 6.93
C LEU A 73 9.86 -7.55 7.20
N ARG A 74 9.22 -8.67 7.52
CA ARG A 74 9.90 -9.97 7.63
C ARG A 74 10.25 -10.53 6.26
N PRO A 75 11.23 -11.44 6.13
CA PRO A 75 11.71 -11.94 4.83
C PRO A 75 10.63 -12.51 3.89
N HIS A 76 9.53 -13.03 4.44
CA HIS A 76 8.39 -13.59 3.71
C HIS A 76 7.29 -12.57 3.39
N GLU A 77 7.33 -11.39 4.01
CA GLU A 77 6.38 -10.30 3.77
C GLU A 77 6.89 -9.48 2.57
N GLY A 78 6.30 -9.75 1.40
CA GLY A 78 6.65 -9.14 0.12
C GLY A 78 5.82 -7.90 -0.22
N PHE A 79 4.80 -7.59 0.59
CA PHE A 79 3.84 -6.54 0.32
C PHE A 79 3.70 -5.61 1.53
N ALA A 80 3.44 -4.34 1.25
CA ALA A 80 3.02 -3.35 2.23
C ALA A 80 1.69 -2.77 1.76
N VAL A 81 0.61 -3.09 2.44
CA VAL A 81 -0.75 -2.81 1.98
C VAL A 81 -1.33 -1.68 2.82
N TYR A 82 -2.00 -0.73 2.17
CA TYR A 82 -2.70 0.34 2.87
C TYR A 82 -3.89 -0.20 3.66
N SER A 83 -3.93 0.11 4.97
CA SER A 83 -5.02 -0.23 5.89
C SER A 83 -5.05 0.79 7.03
N ASP A 84 -6.24 1.29 7.39
CA ASP A 84 -6.45 2.25 8.49
C ASP A 84 -5.47 3.44 8.50
N TYR A 85 -5.27 4.07 7.34
CA TYR A 85 -4.35 5.21 7.19
C TYR A 85 -2.88 4.89 7.53
N CYS A 86 -2.48 3.63 7.40
CA CYS A 86 -1.12 3.14 7.58
C CYS A 86 -0.78 2.09 6.52
N LEU A 87 0.51 1.74 6.44
CA LEU A 87 0.95 0.57 5.66
C LEU A 87 1.19 -0.59 6.62
N ASP A 88 0.50 -1.70 6.35
CA ASP A 88 0.66 -2.95 7.09
C ASP A 88 1.44 -3.99 6.27
N PRO A 89 2.40 -4.70 6.90
CA PRO A 89 3.08 -5.85 6.31
C PRO A 89 2.14 -6.95 5.85
N SER A 90 2.29 -7.41 4.61
CA SER A 90 1.51 -8.52 4.09
C SER A 90 2.34 -9.51 3.25
N THR A 91 1.90 -10.76 3.25
CA THR A 91 2.39 -11.82 2.37
C THR A 91 1.63 -11.89 1.05
N THR A 92 0.50 -11.19 0.92
CA THR A 92 -0.34 -11.14 -0.27
C THR A 92 -0.49 -9.71 -0.79
N ASP A 93 -0.73 -9.58 -2.11
CA ASP A 93 -0.99 -8.28 -2.75
C ASP A 93 -2.45 -7.82 -2.58
N THR A 94 -3.24 -8.58 -1.83
CA THR A 94 -4.66 -8.34 -1.62
C THR A 94 -4.82 -7.16 -0.67
N LEU A 95 -5.35 -6.05 -1.19
CA LEU A 95 -5.95 -5.03 -0.35
C LEU A 95 -7.01 -5.72 0.52
N PRO A 96 -7.10 -5.45 1.84
CA PRO A 96 -8.28 -5.85 2.59
C PRO A 96 -9.49 -5.27 1.84
N ASP A 97 -10.50 -6.11 1.62
CA ASP A 97 -11.64 -5.91 0.70
C ASP A 97 -12.59 -4.76 1.11
N ASP A 98 -12.13 -3.79 1.89
CA ASP A 98 -12.93 -2.72 2.49
C ASP A 98 -13.36 -1.61 1.49
N LEU A 99 -13.03 -1.78 0.20
CA LEU A 99 -13.46 -0.88 -0.88
C LEU A 99 -14.07 -1.60 -2.09
N ALA A 100 -14.45 -2.87 -1.97
CA ALA A 100 -15.46 -3.39 -2.87
C ALA A 100 -16.81 -2.78 -2.44
N PRO A 101 -17.54 -2.00 -3.27
CA PRO A 101 -18.98 -1.89 -3.05
C PRO A 101 -19.49 -3.33 -2.96
N PRO A 102 -20.34 -3.69 -1.98
CA PRO A 102 -20.80 -5.06 -1.84
C PRO A 102 -21.26 -5.48 -3.22
N ALA A 103 -20.60 -6.49 -3.79
CA ALA A 103 -21.05 -7.09 -5.02
C ALA A 103 -22.53 -7.33 -4.76
N ARG A 104 -23.40 -6.65 -5.53
CA ARG A 104 -24.82 -6.97 -5.50
C ARG A 104 -24.87 -8.41 -5.95
N GLU A 105 -24.81 -9.30 -4.97
CA GLU A 105 -25.22 -10.65 -5.07
C GLU A 105 -26.58 -10.52 -5.75
N SER A 106 -26.69 -10.98 -6.99
CA SER A 106 -28.00 -11.25 -7.56
C SER A 106 -28.56 -12.42 -6.78
N GLY A 107 -28.93 -12.16 -5.52
CA GLY A 107 -29.85 -12.95 -4.76
C GLY A 107 -31.16 -12.84 -5.52
N ILE A 108 -31.41 -13.82 -6.37
CA ILE A 108 -32.73 -14.08 -6.92
C ILE A 108 -33.65 -14.20 -5.70
N TRP A 109 -34.46 -13.16 -5.47
CA TRP A 109 -35.52 -13.18 -4.48
C TRP A 109 -36.51 -14.26 -4.91
N THR A 110 -36.40 -15.45 -4.32
CA THR A 110 -37.48 -16.42 -4.37
C THR A 110 -38.52 -15.96 -3.35
N ALA A 111 -39.52 -15.24 -3.85
CA ALA A 111 -40.72 -14.94 -3.08
C ALA A 111 -41.37 -16.28 -2.69
N HIS A 112 -41.43 -16.56 -1.39
CA HIS A 112 -42.27 -17.65 -0.89
C HIS A 112 -43.74 -17.19 -0.90
N PRO A 113 -44.64 -17.89 -1.61
CA PRO A 113 -46.06 -17.60 -1.54
C PRO A 113 -46.61 -18.04 -0.17
N ARG A 114 -47.53 -17.23 0.36
CA ARG A 114 -48.40 -17.60 1.47
C ARG A 114 -49.83 -17.74 0.97
#